data_AF-A0A2H1VBK0-F1
#
_entry.id   AF-A0A2H1VBK0-F1
#
_cell.length_a   1.000
_cell.length_b   1.000
_cell.length_c   1.000
_cell.angle_alpha   90.00
_cell.angle_beta   90.00
_cell.angle_gamma   90.00
#
_symmetry.space_group_name_H-M   'P 1'
#
loop_
_entity.id
_entity.type
_entity.pdbx_description
1 polymer ?
#
loop_
_entity_poly.entity_id
_entity_poly.type
_entity_poly.pdbx_seq_one_letter_code
_entity_poly.pdbx_strand_id
1 'polypeptide(L)'
;LPTPLAVWYTFIVNTSNKPLFFLLTWLLHYIPGYILDACCILLGKPTMFIKLYNRVNRSSLALSYFTTHTWVFNDTNSDKLFNSLSKTDRLIFNFDTTDINIPEFVTLWCVGLRKYLMKDGIKNTEYAKRKQ
;
A
#
# COMPACT_ATOMS: atom_id res chain seq x y z
N LEU A 1 -7.57 -2.00 -7.59
CA LEU A 1 -7.42 -2.87 -8.80
C LEU A 1 -6.37 -3.94 -8.53
N PRO A 2 -6.75 -5.21 -8.35
CA PRO A 2 -5.79 -6.25 -8.00
C PRO A 2 -4.99 -6.74 -9.20
N THR A 3 -3.76 -7.22 -8.94
CA THR A 3 -2.92 -7.89 -9.93
C THR A 3 -3.15 -9.41 -9.88
N PRO A 4 -3.18 -10.11 -11.03
CA PRO A 4 -3.26 -11.58 -11.05
C PRO A 4 -2.04 -12.26 -10.41
N LEU A 5 -0.93 -11.53 -10.21
CA LEU A 5 0.28 -12.01 -9.56
C LEU A 5 0.14 -12.14 -8.04
N ALA A 6 -0.88 -11.51 -7.43
CA ALA A 6 -1.11 -11.61 -6.00
C ALA A 6 -1.40 -13.07 -5.62
N VAL A 7 -0.62 -13.61 -4.68
CA VAL A 7 -0.79 -15.01 -4.24
C VAL A 7 -2.02 -15.15 -3.35
N TRP A 8 -2.23 -14.20 -2.43
CA TRP A 8 -3.26 -14.17 -1.40
C TRP A 8 -4.16 -12.93 -1.54
N TYR A 9 -5.26 -12.90 -0.78
CA TYR A 9 -6.03 -11.67 -0.57
C TYR A 9 -5.11 -10.55 -0.05
N THR A 10 -5.17 -9.38 -0.66
CA THR A 10 -4.35 -8.23 -0.30
C THR A 10 -5.05 -7.45 0.81
N PHE A 11 -4.44 -7.45 2.00
CA PHE A 11 -4.88 -6.65 3.13
C PHE A 11 -3.67 -6.09 3.87
N ILE A 12 -3.90 -5.06 4.66
CA ILE A 12 -2.87 -4.45 5.51
C ILE A 12 -3.46 -4.34 6.92
N VAL A 13 -2.69 -4.77 7.91
CA VAL A 13 -2.95 -4.51 9.32
C VAL A 13 -1.85 -3.62 9.84
N ASN A 14 -2.20 -2.42 10.30
CA ASN A 14 -1.28 -1.48 10.93
C ASN A 14 -1.60 -1.37 12.42
N THR A 15 -0.57 -1.38 13.27
CA THR A 15 -0.75 -1.27 14.72
C THR A 15 0.45 -0.58 15.36
N SER A 16 0.18 0.29 16.34
CA SER A 16 1.20 0.92 17.18
C SER A 16 1.62 0.02 18.36
N ASN A 17 0.90 -1.06 18.62
CA ASN A 17 1.19 -2.01 19.69
C ASN A 17 2.31 -2.98 19.26
N LYS A 18 3.51 -2.83 19.84
CA LYS A 18 4.70 -3.61 19.46
C LYS A 18 4.54 -5.13 19.70
N PRO A 19 4.05 -5.63 20.86
CA PRO A 19 3.77 -7.05 21.03
C PRO A 19 2.81 -7.61 19.98
N LEU A 20 1.72 -6.89 19.68
CA LEU A 20 0.75 -7.32 18.67
C LEU A 20 1.37 -7.32 17.27
N PHE A 21 2.16 -6.28 16.93
CA PHE A 21 2.91 -6.22 15.68
C PHE A 21 3.83 -7.44 15.53
N PHE A 22 4.59 -7.78 16.57
CA PHE A 22 5.47 -8.95 16.57
C PHE A 22 4.68 -10.25 16.36
N LEU A 23 3.59 -10.45 17.11
CA LEU A 23 2.74 -11.62 17.01
C LEU A 23 2.17 -11.80 15.60
N LEU A 24 1.57 -10.75 15.03
CA LEU A 24 0.98 -10.77 13.69
C LEU A 24 2.05 -10.93 12.60
N THR A 25 3.23 -10.34 12.77
CA THR A 25 4.35 -10.49 11.84
C THR A 25 4.80 -11.95 11.77
N TRP A 26 4.92 -12.65 12.90
CA TRP A 26 5.26 -14.06 12.90
C TRP A 26 4.15 -14.94 12.34
N LEU A 27 2.91 -14.74 12.79
CA LEU A 27 1.76 -15.57 12.38
C LEU A 27 1.41 -15.43 10.90
N LEU A 28 1.39 -14.20 10.36
CA LEU A 28 0.91 -13.95 9.00
C LEU A 28 2.03 -13.94 7.95
N HIS A 29 3.29 -13.77 8.35
CA HIS A 29 4.40 -13.64 7.40
C HIS A 29 5.46 -14.73 7.59
N TYR A 30 6.16 -14.74 8.72
CA TYR A 30 7.32 -15.63 8.88
C TYR A 30 6.95 -17.12 8.93
N ILE A 31 5.96 -17.51 9.74
CA ILE A 31 5.54 -18.92 9.84
C ILE A 31 5.09 -19.46 8.47
N PRO A 32 4.15 -18.81 7.74
CA PRO A 32 3.80 -19.22 6.39
C PRO A 32 4.99 -19.20 5.43
N GLY A 33 5.87 -18.20 5.54
CA GLY A 33 7.07 -18.09 4.72
C GLY A 33 8.04 -19.26 4.89
N TYR A 34 8.28 -19.70 6.12
CA TYR A 34 9.14 -20.86 6.40
C TYR A 34 8.52 -22.16 5.87
N ILE A 35 7.20 -22.34 6.03
CA ILE A 35 6.49 -23.50 5.49
C ILE A 35 6.64 -23.55 3.96
N LEU A 36 6.41 -22.43 3.28
CA LEU A 36 6.51 -22.37 1.81
C LEU A 36 7.95 -22.57 1.32
N ASP A 37 8.93 -21.95 1.98
CA ASP A 37 10.35 -22.16 1.63
C ASP A 37 10.77 -23.62 1.90
N ALA A 38 10.28 -24.26 2.95
CA ALA A 38 10.51 -25.69 3.19
C ALA A 38 9.90 -26.57 2.09
N CYS A 39 8.67 -26.29 1.67
CA CYS A 39 8.07 -26.96 0.52
C CYS A 39 8.88 -26.73 -0.76
N CYS A 40 9.39 -25.52 -1.00
CA CYS A 40 10.27 -25.25 -2.14
C CYS A 40 11.54 -26.12 -2.09
N ILE A 41 12.18 -26.25 -0.94
CA ILE A 41 13.37 -27.11 -0.76
C ILE A 41 13.03 -28.57 -1.09
N LEU A 42 11.93 -29.10 -0.56
CA LEU A 42 11.48 -30.48 -0.83
C LEU A 42 11.18 -30.72 -2.32
N LEU A 43 10.74 -29.68 -3.03
CA LEU A 43 10.46 -29.72 -4.47
C LEU A 43 11.66 -29.33 -5.35
N GLY A 44 12.85 -29.11 -4.77
CA GLY A 44 14.05 -28.67 -5.51
C GLY A 44 13.92 -27.26 -6.12
N LYS A 45 13.01 -26.43 -5.60
CA LYS A 45 12.75 -25.06 -6.04
C LYS A 45 13.51 -24.04 -5.18
N PRO A 46 13.84 -22.87 -5.74
CA PRO A 46 14.49 -21.80 -4.98
C PRO A 46 13.58 -21.25 -3.88
N THR A 47 14.18 -20.90 -2.74
CA THR A 47 13.51 -20.23 -1.62
C THR A 47 13.55 -18.71 -1.78
N MET A 48 12.46 -18.04 -1.43
CA MET A 48 12.32 -16.60 -1.62
C MET A 48 11.49 -15.90 -0.55
N PHE A 49 10.62 -16.61 0.18
CA PHE A 49 9.64 -16.00 1.06
C PHE A 49 10.27 -15.35 2.28
N ILE A 50 11.23 -16.01 2.93
CA ILE A 50 11.91 -15.42 4.10
C ILE A 50 12.76 -14.20 3.73
N LYS A 51 13.43 -14.23 2.57
CA LYS A 51 14.18 -13.08 2.06
C LYS A 51 13.26 -11.88 1.81
N LEU A 52 12.09 -12.12 1.23
CA LEU A 52 11.07 -11.11 1.00
C LEU A 52 10.57 -10.51 2.32
N TYR A 53 10.15 -11.35 3.27
CA TYR A 53 9.61 -10.87 4.54
C TYR A 53 10.64 -10.16 5.41
N ASN A 54 11.92 -10.54 5.35
CA ASN A 54 12.99 -9.77 5.99
C ASN A 54 13.11 -8.35 5.42
N ARG A 55 12.99 -8.18 4.10
CA ARG A 55 13.00 -6.86 3.46
C ARG A 55 11.77 -6.06 3.87
N VAL A 56 10.58 -6.68 3.84
CA VAL A 56 9.33 -6.04 4.26
C VAL A 56 9.41 -5.59 5.71
N ASN A 57 9.84 -6.45 6.64
CA ASN A 57 9.96 -6.11 8.06
C ASN A 57 10.92 -4.94 8.30
N ARG A 58 12.08 -4.91 7.63
CA ARG A 58 13.01 -3.77 7.69
C ARG A 58 12.36 -2.47 7.22
N SER A 59 11.63 -2.52 6.11
CA SER A 59 10.89 -1.36 5.61
C SER A 59 9.80 -0.93 6.59
N SER A 60 9.03 -1.86 7.14
CA SER A 60 7.99 -1.57 8.15
C SER A 60 8.57 -0.91 9.39
N LEU A 61 9.72 -1.37 9.89
CA LEU A 61 10.40 -0.76 11.03
C LEU A 61 10.88 0.66 10.69
N ALA A 62 11.46 0.87 9.52
CA ALA A 62 11.91 2.18 9.07
C ALA A 62 10.74 3.17 8.91
N LEU A 63 9.58 2.70 8.46
CA LEU A 63 8.37 3.52 8.28
C LEU A 63 7.55 3.67 9.57
N SER A 64 7.81 2.84 10.59
CA SER A 64 6.96 2.73 11.78
C SER A 64 6.68 4.08 12.44
N TYR A 65 7.68 4.96 12.54
CA TYR A 65 7.50 6.29 13.11
C TYR A 65 6.45 7.09 12.34
N PHE A 66 6.53 7.09 11.01
CA PHE A 66 5.62 7.86 10.16
C PHE A 66 4.22 7.25 10.09
N THR A 67 4.09 5.93 10.13
CA THR A 67 2.80 5.24 9.92
C THR A 67 2.01 4.99 11.21
N THR A 68 2.61 5.18 12.38
CA THR A 68 1.96 4.92 13.69
C THR A 68 1.72 6.18 14.51
N HIS A 69 2.15 7.35 14.02
CA HIS A 69 1.90 8.64 14.65
C HIS A 69 0.91 9.46 13.83
N THR A 70 0.10 10.25 14.51
CA THR A 70 -0.81 11.20 13.88
C THR A 70 -0.04 12.47 13.53
N TRP A 71 -0.23 12.94 12.30
CA TRP A 71 0.36 14.18 11.81
C TRP A 71 -0.74 15.20 11.62
N VAL A 72 -0.65 16.32 12.35
CA VAL A 72 -1.55 17.46 12.18
C VAL A 72 -0.79 18.51 11.38
N PHE A 73 -1.19 18.70 10.13
CA PHE A 73 -0.65 19.76 9.29
C PHE A 73 -1.54 21.00 9.45
N ASN A 74 -0.94 22.12 9.83
CA ASN A 74 -1.65 23.39 9.87
C ASN A 74 -1.52 24.09 8.52
N ASP A 75 -2.64 24.20 7.81
CA ASP A 75 -2.78 24.79 6.49
C ASP A 75 -3.61 26.08 6.49
N THR A 76 -3.78 26.72 7.66
CA THR A 76 -4.60 27.94 7.83
C THR A 76 -4.30 29.04 6.80
N ASN A 77 -3.03 29.23 6.42
CA ASN A 77 -2.66 30.25 5.45
C ASN A 77 -3.07 29.86 4.01
N SER A 78 -2.97 28.58 3.66
CA SER A 78 -3.42 28.06 2.36
C SER A 78 -4.94 28.18 2.24
N ASP A 79 -5.67 27.83 3.30
CA ASP A 79 -7.13 28.00 3.36
C ASP A 79 -7.54 29.47 3.23
N LYS A 80 -6.91 30.38 3.99
CA LYS A 80 -7.16 31.83 3.85
C LYS A 80 -6.86 32.34 2.45
N LEU A 81 -5.76 31.89 1.85
CA LEU A 81 -5.39 32.27 0.48
C LEU A 81 -6.47 31.80 -0.50
N PHE A 82 -6.85 30.52 -0.46
CA PHE A 82 -7.92 29.98 -1.30
C PHE A 82 -9.22 30.77 -1.13
N ASN A 83 -9.57 31.10 0.11
CA ASN A 83 -10.77 31.85 0.44
C ASN A 83 -10.73 33.31 -0.05
N SER A 84 -9.55 33.90 -0.21
CA SER A 84 -9.38 35.25 -0.74
C SER A 84 -9.48 35.33 -2.28
N LEU A 85 -9.34 34.20 -2.98
CA LEU A 85 -9.36 34.16 -4.45
C LEU A 85 -10.76 34.43 -5.02
N SER A 86 -10.77 35.09 -6.19
CA SER A 86 -11.99 35.24 -6.99
C SER A 86 -12.50 33.89 -7.48
N LYS A 87 -13.79 33.80 -7.85
CA LYS A 87 -14.35 32.56 -8.42
C LYS A 87 -13.59 32.11 -9.68
N THR A 88 -13.16 33.06 -10.50
CA THR A 88 -12.39 32.79 -11.73
C THR A 88 -11.04 32.18 -11.39
N ASP A 89 -10.32 32.74 -10.41
CA ASP A 89 -8.98 32.24 -10.06
C ASP A 89 -9.05 30.86 -9.40
N ARG A 90 -10.06 30.60 -8.57
CA ARG A 90 -10.28 29.26 -7.99
C ARG A 90 -10.52 28.20 -9.06
N LEU A 91 -11.21 28.55 -10.16
CA LEU A 91 -11.46 27.63 -11.26
C LEU A 91 -10.19 27.34 -12.08
N ILE A 92 -9.38 28.36 -12.35
CA ILE A 92 -8.18 28.24 -13.20
C ILE A 92 -7.02 27.61 -12.40
N PHE A 93 -6.94 27.89 -11.10
CA PHE A 93 -5.87 27.42 -10.20
C PHE A 93 -6.45 26.73 -8.97
N ASN A 94 -7.19 25.64 -9.18
CA ASN A 94 -7.74 24.88 -8.07
C ASN A 94 -6.62 24.12 -7.31
N PHE A 95 -6.46 24.43 -6.02
CA PHE A 95 -5.62 23.69 -5.08
C PHE A 95 -6.39 23.26 -3.82
N ASP A 96 -7.73 23.26 -3.90
CA ASP A 96 -8.58 22.71 -2.87
C ASP A 96 -8.42 21.19 -2.82
N THR A 97 -7.85 20.71 -1.71
CA THR A 97 -7.62 19.27 -1.53
C THR A 97 -8.91 18.53 -1.14
N THR A 98 -9.98 19.25 -0.75
CA THR A 98 -11.27 18.65 -0.39
C THR A 98 -12.06 18.22 -1.63
N ASP A 99 -11.76 18.79 -2.80
CA ASP A 99 -12.37 18.43 -4.09
C ASP A 99 -11.75 17.16 -4.72
N ILE A 100 -10.74 16.58 -4.08
CA ILE A 100 -10.09 15.36 -4.60
C ILE A 100 -11.04 14.17 -4.48
N ASN A 101 -11.39 13.58 -5.63
CA ASN A 101 -12.08 12.29 -5.69
C ASN A 101 -11.13 11.16 -5.24
N ILE A 102 -11.14 10.85 -3.95
CA ILE A 102 -10.28 9.83 -3.35
C ILE A 102 -10.42 8.45 -4.04
N PRO A 103 -11.63 7.93 -4.34
CA PRO A 103 -11.78 6.66 -5.07
C PRO A 103 -11.09 6.65 -6.44
N GLU A 104 -11.24 7.71 -7.23
CA GLU A 104 -10.60 7.84 -8.54
C GLU A 104 -9.08 7.93 -8.40
N PHE A 105 -8.60 8.77 -7.47
CA PHE A 105 -7.18 8.91 -7.16
C PHE A 105 -6.53 7.57 -6.80
N VAL A 106 -7.14 6.80 -5.89
CA VAL A 106 -6.65 5.46 -5.49
C VAL A 106 -6.70 4.48 -6.67
N THR A 107 -7.69 4.60 -7.54
CA THR A 107 -7.81 3.77 -8.75
C THR A 107 -6.67 4.07 -9.73
N LEU A 108 -6.40 5.34 -10.03
CA LEU A 108 -5.29 5.78 -10.88
C LEU A 108 -3.95 5.37 -10.29
N TRP A 109 -3.78 5.50 -8.97
CA TRP A 109 -2.59 5.02 -8.28
C TRP A 109 -2.38 3.51 -8.48
N CYS A 110 -3.41 2.70 -8.28
CA CYS A 110 -3.35 1.25 -8.52
C CYS A 110 -3.01 0.91 -9.99
N VAL A 111 -3.56 1.64 -10.95
CA VAL A 111 -3.24 1.50 -12.38
C VAL A 111 -1.75 1.79 -12.61
N GLY A 112 -1.24 2.87 -12.03
CA GLY A 112 0.18 3.23 -12.08
C GLY A 112 1.09 2.14 -11.52
N LEU A 113 0.77 1.60 -10.35
CA LEU A 113 1.51 0.48 -9.74
C LEU A 113 1.56 -0.73 -10.68
N ARG A 114 0.42 -1.10 -11.26
CA ARG A 114 0.32 -2.26 -12.17
C ARG A 114 1.08 -2.04 -13.47
N LYS A 115 1.04 -0.82 -14.02
CA LYS A 115 1.72 -0.47 -15.27
C LYS A 115 3.24 -0.39 -15.11
N TYR A 116 3.73 0.28 -14.07
CA TYR A 116 5.14 0.65 -13.98
C TYR A 116 5.96 -0.23 -13.04
N LEU A 117 5.39 -0.70 -11.92
CA LEU A 117 6.10 -1.55 -10.97
C LEU A 117 5.88 -3.03 -11.27
N MET A 118 4.62 -3.46 -11.38
CA MET A 118 4.30 -4.87 -11.62
C MET A 118 4.49 -5.25 -13.10
N LYS A 119 4.31 -4.28 -14.01
CA LYS A 119 4.43 -4.43 -15.46
C LYS A 119 3.57 -5.59 -16.01
N ASP A 120 2.39 -5.80 -15.43
CA ASP A 120 1.48 -6.90 -15.77
C ASP A 120 0.52 -6.58 -16.93
N GLY A 121 0.66 -5.39 -17.53
CA GLY A 121 -0.14 -4.91 -18.65
C GLY A 121 -1.63 -4.72 -18.33
N ILE A 122 -2.02 -4.68 -17.05
CA ILE A 122 -3.43 -4.60 -16.60
C ILE A 122 -4.27 -5.80 -17.09
N LYS A 123 -3.61 -6.86 -17.57
CA LYS A 123 -4.28 -8.07 -18.07
C LYS A 123 -4.90 -8.85 -16.90
N ASN A 124 -5.90 -9.68 -17.23
CA ASN A 124 -6.56 -10.59 -16.29
C ASN A 124 -7.11 -9.91 -15.02
N THR A 125 -7.53 -8.65 -15.14
CA THR A 125 -8.08 -7.87 -14.02
C THR A 125 -9.32 -8.51 -13.41
N GLU A 126 -10.26 -8.98 -14.23
CA GLU A 126 -11.48 -9.62 -13.74
C GLU A 126 -11.21 -10.95 -13.04
N TYR A 127 -10.20 -11.71 -13.50
CA TYR A 127 -9.74 -12.89 -12.78
C TYR A 127 -9.15 -12.52 -11.42
N ALA A 128 -8.29 -11.49 -11.37
CA ALA A 128 -7.68 -11.01 -10.14
C ALA A 128 -8.74 -10.50 -9.15
N LYS A 129 -9.82 -9.86 -9.62
CA LYS A 129 -10.95 -9.44 -8.78
C LYS A 129 -11.72 -10.62 -8.19
N ARG A 130 -11.92 -11.71 -8.93
CA ARG A 130 -12.60 -12.91 -8.39
C ARG A 130 -11.75 -13.68 -7.38
N LYS A 131 -10.43 -13.55 -7.46
CA LYS A 131 -9.48 -14.17 -6.52
C LYS A 131 -9.40 -13.42 -5.18
N GLN A 132 -9.82 -12.15 -5.16
CA GLN A 132 -9.73 -11.24 -4.02
C GLN A 132 -11.11 -11.08 -3.40
#